data_AF-A0A4R3X287-F1
#
_entry.id   AF-A0A4R3X287-F1
#
_cell.length_a   1.000
_cell.length_b   1.000
_cell.length_c   1.000
_cell.angle_alpha   90.00
_cell.angle_beta   90.00
_cell.angle_gamma   90.00
#
_symmetry.space_group_name_H-M   'P 1'
#
loop_
_entity.id
_entity.type
_entity.pdbx_description
1 polymer ?
#
loop_
_entity_poly.entity_id
_entity_poly.type
_entity_poly.pdbx_seq_one_letter_code
_entity_poly.pdbx_strand_id
1 'polypeptide(L)'
;MPIDEQSDKFGTAEGAYRLALNTVIWALVDHASQTDPHLRERALTGIEDYVTRLNPQSELELDFSERARGFAATLVEPPGS
;
A
#
# COMPACT_ATOMS: atom_id res chain seq x y z
N MET A 1 9.46 -23.71 28.63
CA MET A 1 10.48 -22.78 28.11
C MET A 1 9.74 -21.65 27.43
N PRO A 2 10.05 -20.37 27.71
CA PRO A 2 9.59 -19.31 26.83
C PRO A 2 10.29 -19.52 25.48
N ILE A 3 9.54 -19.43 24.38
CA ILE A 3 10.15 -19.30 23.07
C ILE A 3 10.75 -17.91 23.07
N ASP A 4 12.08 -17.83 23.11
CA ASP A 4 12.81 -16.59 22.84
C ASP A 4 12.32 -16.06 21.49
N GLU A 5 11.58 -14.94 21.52
CA GLU A 5 11.35 -14.07 20.37
C GLU A 5 12.72 -13.51 19.95
N GLN A 6 13.49 -14.33 19.26
CA GLN A 6 14.72 -13.89 18.63
C GLN A 6 14.33 -12.90 17.54
N SER A 7 14.39 -11.62 17.91
CA SER A 7 14.24 -10.44 17.05
C SER A 7 14.64 -10.76 15.61
N ASP A 8 13.68 -10.63 14.70
CA ASP A 8 13.84 -10.86 13.27
C ASP A 8 15.05 -10.07 12.77
N LYS A 9 16.15 -10.79 12.57
CA LYS A 9 17.52 -10.26 12.57
C LYS A 9 17.79 -9.22 11.48
N PHE A 10 16.87 -9.07 10.51
CA PHE A 10 16.98 -8.15 9.37
C PHE A 10 15.62 -7.58 8.90
N GLY A 11 14.53 -7.73 9.67
CA GLY A 11 13.18 -7.38 9.18
C GLY A 11 12.70 -8.28 8.03
N THR A 12 13.22 -9.52 7.96
CA THR A 12 12.94 -10.47 6.88
C THR A 12 11.47 -10.91 6.87
N ALA A 13 10.87 -11.09 8.05
CA ALA A 13 9.47 -11.46 8.20
C ALA A 13 8.56 -10.31 7.75
N GLU A 14 8.87 -9.07 8.14
CA GLU A 14 8.14 -7.88 7.69
C GLU A 14 8.27 -7.71 6.17
N GLY A 15 9.46 -7.88 5.61
CA GLY A 15 9.70 -7.85 4.17
C GLY A 15 8.92 -8.94 3.42
N ALA A 16 8.92 -10.18 3.93
CA ALA A 16 8.16 -11.29 3.36
C ALA A 16 6.65 -11.04 3.41
N TYR A 17 6.16 -10.50 4.53
CA TYR A 17 4.76 -10.14 4.70
C TYR A 17 4.32 -9.06 3.71
N ARG A 18 5.13 -8.01 3.53
CA ARG A 18 4.89 -6.95 2.53
C ARG A 18 4.88 -7.49 1.10
N LEU A 19 5.83 -8.37 0.75
CA LEU A 19 5.85 -8.99 -0.57
C LEU A 19 4.58 -9.79 -0.83
N ALA A 20 4.14 -10.59 0.14
CA ALA A 20 2.92 -11.38 0.03
C ALA A 20 1.68 -10.49 -0.13
N LEU A 21 1.55 -9.44 0.70
CA LEU A 21 0.46 -8.48 0.60
C LEU A 21 0.41 -7.79 -0.75
N ASN A 22 1.54 -7.23 -1.22
CA ASN A 22 1.60 -6.54 -2.50
C ASN A 22 1.22 -7.47 -3.65
N THR A 23 1.73 -8.71 -3.64
CA THR A 23 1.43 -9.71 -4.67
C THR A 23 -0.06 -10.03 -4.74
N VAL A 24 -0.71 -10.22 -3.58
CA VAL A 24 -2.15 -10.49 -3.50
C VAL A 24 -2.94 -9.28 -3.99
N ILE A 25 -2.59 -8.06 -3.54
CA ILE A 25 -3.29 -6.84 -3.95
C ILE A 25 -3.16 -6.64 -5.46
N TRP A 26 -1.97 -6.81 -6.04
CA TRP A 26 -1.78 -6.70 -7.49
C TRP A 26 -2.63 -7.70 -8.27
N ALA A 27 -2.69 -8.96 -7.84
CA ALA A 27 -3.53 -9.96 -8.49
C ALA A 27 -5.02 -9.59 -8.45
N LEU A 28 -5.49 -9.04 -7.31
CA LEU A 28 -6.87 -8.58 -7.16
C LEU A 28 -7.16 -7.36 -8.03
N VAL A 29 -6.26 -6.36 -8.03
CA VAL A 29 -6.40 -5.16 -8.86
C VAL A 29 -6.40 -5.53 -10.33
N ASP A 30 -5.49 -6.39 -10.77
CA ASP A 30 -5.42 -6.85 -12.17
C ASP A 30 -6.72 -7.55 -12.57
N HIS A 31 -7.15 -8.55 -11.80
CA HIS A 31 -8.38 -9.28 -12.07
C HIS A 31 -9.60 -8.36 -12.14
N ALA A 32 -9.76 -7.47 -11.17
CA ALA A 32 -10.90 -6.56 -11.14
C ALA A 32 -10.83 -5.50 -12.25
N SER A 33 -9.63 -5.06 -12.66
CA SER A 33 -9.44 -4.12 -13.79
C SER A 33 -9.94 -4.68 -15.12
N GLN A 34 -10.00 -6.01 -15.29
CA GLN A 34 -10.54 -6.64 -16.51
C GLN A 34 -12.05 -6.40 -16.69
N THR A 35 -12.77 -6.22 -15.59
CA THR A 35 -14.22 -5.99 -15.59
C THR A 35 -14.59 -4.54 -15.30
N ASP A 36 -13.68 -3.81 -14.65
CA ASP A 36 -13.83 -2.40 -14.32
C ASP A 36 -12.54 -1.62 -14.62
N PRO A 37 -12.39 -1.08 -15.85
CA PRO A 37 -11.20 -0.35 -16.26
C PRO A 37 -10.89 0.90 -15.42
N HIS A 38 -11.89 1.45 -14.72
CA HIS A 38 -11.75 2.66 -13.90
C HIS A 38 -11.41 2.36 -12.44
N LEU A 39 -11.30 1.09 -12.05
CA LEU A 39 -11.04 0.70 -10.67
C LEU A 39 -9.78 1.36 -10.10
N ARG A 40 -8.68 1.37 -10.87
CA ARG A 40 -7.40 1.92 -10.45
C ARG A 40 -7.50 3.43 -10.16
N GLU A 41 -8.15 4.16 -11.07
CA GLU A 41 -8.41 5.59 -10.92
C GLU A 41 -9.28 5.89 -9.70
N ARG A 42 -10.36 5.12 -9.49
CA ARG A 42 -11.21 5.28 -8.30
C ARG A 42 -10.47 4.98 -7.01
N ALA A 43 -9.60 3.98 -6.99
CA ALA A 43 -8.79 3.65 -5.82
C ALA A 43 -7.84 4.80 -5.46
N LEU A 44 -7.14 5.38 -6.45
CA LEU A 44 -6.29 6.55 -6.26
C LEU A 44 -7.08 7.77 -5.79
N THR A 45 -8.23 8.03 -6.42
CA THR A 45 -9.12 9.14 -6.05
C THR A 45 -9.59 9.02 -4.61
N GLY A 46 -9.98 7.82 -4.16
CA GLY A 46 -10.41 7.62 -2.77
C GLY A 46 -9.31 7.90 -1.73
N ILE A 47 -8.04 7.63 -2.07
CA ILE A 47 -6.89 7.98 -1.24
C ILE A 47 -6.68 9.49 -1.21
N GLU A 48 -6.74 10.16 -2.37
CA GLU A 48 -6.61 11.61 -2.44
C GLU A 48 -7.74 12.34 -1.70
N ASP A 49 -8.97 11.84 -1.80
CA ASP A 49 -10.11 12.36 -1.05
C ASP A 49 -9.93 12.22 0.46
N TYR A 50 -9.31 11.14 0.92
CA TYR A 50 -8.97 10.95 2.33
C TYR A 50 -7.87 11.91 2.78
N VAL A 51 -6.78 11.99 2.03
CA VAL A 51 -5.65 12.88 2.33
C VAL A 51 -6.09 14.35 2.32
N THR A 52 -6.93 14.75 1.37
CA THR A 52 -7.45 16.12 1.29
C THR A 52 -8.33 16.45 2.51
N ARG A 53 -9.15 15.49 2.97
CA ARG A 53 -9.97 15.66 4.17
C ARG A 53 -9.15 15.72 5.46
N LEU A 54 -8.02 15.04 5.52
CA LEU A 54 -7.07 15.16 6.63
C LEU A 54 -6.55 16.59 6.80
N ASN A 55 -6.49 17.37 5.70
CA ASN A 55 -5.95 18.73 5.66
C ASN A 55 -4.63 18.85 6.46
N PRO A 56 -3.56 18.15 6.06
CA PRO A 56 -2.33 18.02 6.84
C PRO A 56 -1.77 19.39 7.28
N GLN A 57 -1.57 19.57 8.58
CA GLN A 57 -1.04 20.83 9.14
C GLN A 57 0.36 20.64 9.75
N SER A 58 0.75 19.40 10.02
CA SER A 58 2.07 19.05 10.56
C SER A 58 2.93 18.32 9.54
N GLU A 59 4.25 18.36 9.72
CA GLU A 59 5.21 17.61 8.90
C GLU A 59 4.93 16.09 8.93
N LEU A 60 4.49 15.56 10.08
CA LEU A 60 4.14 14.15 10.22
C LEU A 60 2.91 13.77 9.37
N GLU A 61 1.89 14.62 9.33
CA GLU A 61 0.71 14.39 8.52
C GLU A 61 1.01 14.53 7.02
N LEU A 62 1.93 15.43 6.66
CA LEU A 62 2.43 15.58 5.29
C LEU A 62 3.20 14.32 4.86
N ASP A 63 4.15 13.82 5.66
CA ASP A 63 4.89 12.59 5.38
C ASP A 63 3.95 11.38 5.29
N PHE A 64 2.96 11.26 6.19
CA PHE A 64 1.93 10.23 6.11
C PHE A 64 1.18 10.29 4.77
N SER A 65 0.77 11.50 4.37
CA SER A 65 0.01 11.74 3.13
C SER A 65 0.83 11.37 1.89
N GLU A 66 2.10 11.78 1.84
CA GLU A 66 3.01 11.44 0.75
C GLU A 66 3.26 9.92 0.66
N ARG A 67 3.48 9.26 1.80
CA ARG A 67 3.66 7.80 1.84
C ARG A 67 2.40 7.06 1.42
N ALA A 68 1.22 7.51 1.86
CA ALA A 68 -0.06 6.92 1.48
C ALA A 68 -0.25 6.97 -0.05
N ARG A 69 0.05 8.11 -0.67
CA ARG A 69 0.02 8.26 -2.14
C ARG A 69 1.02 7.33 -2.83
N GLY A 70 2.27 7.31 -2.38
CA GLY A 70 3.32 6.47 -2.97
C GLY A 70 2.97 4.98 -2.91
N PHE A 71 2.46 4.52 -1.76
CA PHE A 71 2.02 3.13 -1.61
C PHE A 71 0.78 2.83 -2.46
N ALA A 72 -0.20 3.74 -2.51
CA ALA A 72 -1.38 3.56 -3.36
C ALA A 72 -1.01 3.41 -4.83
N ALA A 73 -0.15 4.30 -5.35
CA ALA A 73 0.38 4.22 -6.71
C ALA A 73 1.07 2.87 -6.98
N THR A 74 1.91 2.41 -6.04
CA THR A 74 2.61 1.12 -6.15
C THR A 74 1.64 -0.06 -6.14
N LEU A 75 0.52 0.02 -5.43
CA LEU A 75 -0.42 -1.09 -5.27
C LEU A 75 -1.43 -1.20 -6.42
N VAL A 76 -1.72 -0.10 -7.11
CA VAL A 76 -2.66 -0.12 -8.25
C VAL A 76 -1.99 -0.46 -9.58
N GLU A 77 -0.66 -0.41 -9.65
CA GLU A 77 0.12 -0.81 -10.82
C GLU A 77 1.01 -2.02 -10.50
N PRO A 78 0.83 -3.17 -11.19
CA PRO A 78 1.70 -4.31 -10.99
C PRO A 78 3.11 -3.99 -11.51
N PRO A 79 4.16 -4.55 -10.88
CA PRO A 79 5.53 -4.34 -11.32
C PRO A 79 5.73 -4.90 -12.72
N GLY A 80 6.24 -4.05 -13.63
CA GLY A 80 6.49 -4.41 -15.04
C GLY A 80 5.37 -4.01 -16.02
N SER A 81 4.42 -3.17 -15.60
CA SER A 81 3.50 -2.45 -16.50
C SER A 81 4.21 -1.34 -17.27
#